data_AF-A0A9N8K8U5-F1
#
_entry.id   AF-A0A9N8K8U5-F1
#
_cell.length_a   1.000
_cell.length_b   1.000
_cell.length_c   1.000
_cell.angle_alpha   90.00
_cell.angle_beta   90.00
_cell.angle_gamma   90.00
#
_symmetry.space_group_name_H-M   'P 1'
#
loop_
_entity.id
_entity.type
_entity.pdbx_description
1 polymer ?
#
loop_
_entity_poly.entity_id
_entity_poly.type
_entity_poly.pdbx_seq_one_letter_code
_entity_poly.pdbx_strand_id
1 'polypeptide(L)'
;MGKSKRRKLQERKEHNEKSNGGRSKFNVRDGPSRPKHQQSKSQQHAKPSADKKTAASAQKQQQQHQESIIPFDALDRILVIGDGDLSFSRSLVDTHGCAALLATTYDTEIELLEKYPQAQENKDAIEAEEQRVLHGAIKPLLAPHGTVIVTLFEGEPYTLWNIRDLARHSGLEVQRSFRFQADAYPGYSHARTLGNIEGGGGWKGEERLSRSYVFQHKGAGDVVQKQQAKNNKRKKVEESDDEDSDED
;
A
#
# COMPACT_ATOMS: atom_id res chain seq x y z
N MET A 1 -15.77 41.46 -14.60
CA MET A 1 -14.46 41.88 -14.06
C MET A 1 -13.67 40.63 -13.65
N GLY A 2 -12.52 40.37 -14.23
CA GLY A 2 -11.65 39.25 -13.82
C GLY A 2 -10.18 39.68 -13.84
N LYS A 3 -9.48 39.51 -12.70
CA LYS A 3 -8.01 39.60 -12.50
C LYS A 3 -7.69 39.59 -10.99
N SER A 4 -7.78 38.44 -10.29
CA SER A 4 -7.26 38.35 -8.90
C SER A 4 -6.95 36.93 -8.38
N LYS A 5 -6.22 36.11 -9.15
CA LYS A 5 -5.63 34.83 -8.66
C LYS A 5 -4.17 34.60 -9.07
N ARG A 6 -3.46 35.61 -9.59
CA ARG A 6 -2.07 35.47 -10.10
C ARG A 6 -0.97 36.15 -9.24
N ARG A 7 -1.32 36.78 -8.12
CA ARG A 7 -0.38 37.60 -7.31
C ARG A 7 0.17 36.91 -6.05
N LYS A 8 -0.29 35.71 -5.68
CA LYS A 8 0.05 35.06 -4.39
C LYS A 8 1.02 33.87 -4.49
N LEU A 9 1.71 33.71 -5.63
CA LEU A 9 2.68 32.62 -5.86
C LEU A 9 4.12 33.12 -6.07
N GLN A 10 4.34 34.43 -6.10
CA GLN A 10 5.65 35.02 -6.44
C GLN A 10 6.46 35.47 -5.21
N GLU A 11 5.81 35.72 -4.07
CA GLU A 11 6.44 36.18 -2.81
C GLU A 11 7.03 35.04 -1.94
N ARG A 12 6.95 33.78 -2.39
CA ARG A 12 7.39 32.60 -1.60
C ARG A 12 8.69 31.95 -2.07
N LYS A 13 9.42 32.57 -3.00
CA LYS A 13 10.70 32.07 -3.55
C LYS A 13 11.94 32.87 -3.17
N GLU A 14 11.81 34.06 -2.60
CA GLU A 14 12.96 34.97 -2.34
C GLU A 14 13.51 34.91 -0.90
N HIS A 15 12.94 34.07 -0.02
CA HIS A 15 13.19 34.16 1.43
C HIS A 15 13.95 32.97 2.07
N ASN A 16 14.60 32.12 1.27
CA ASN A 16 15.49 31.07 1.80
C ASN A 16 16.87 31.03 1.12
N GLU A 17 17.33 32.16 0.58
CA GLU A 17 18.66 32.31 -0.05
C GLU A 17 19.65 33.07 0.86
N LYS A 18 19.41 33.06 2.18
CA LYS A 18 20.25 33.71 3.19
C LYS A 18 20.39 32.90 4.49
N SER A 19 21.11 31.78 4.45
CA SER A 19 21.92 31.35 5.61
C SER A 19 23.06 30.41 5.19
N ASN A 20 24.21 30.58 5.86
CA ASN A 20 25.44 29.76 5.79
C ASN A 20 26.13 29.52 4.44
N GLY A 21 27.07 30.42 4.12
CA GLY A 21 28.33 30.03 3.47
C GLY A 21 29.54 30.42 4.33
N GLY A 22 30.64 29.66 4.22
CA GLY A 22 31.99 30.23 4.37
C GLY A 22 32.95 29.70 5.46
N ARG A 23 33.71 28.65 5.14
CA ARG A 23 35.12 28.35 5.59
C ARG A 23 35.56 27.05 4.89
N SER A 24 36.78 26.85 4.36
CA SER A 24 37.96 27.70 4.19
C SER A 24 38.83 27.19 3.02
N LYS A 25 39.49 28.14 2.33
CA LYS A 25 40.61 28.06 1.37
C LYS A 25 41.43 26.74 1.29
N PHE A 26 41.79 26.32 0.07
CA PHE A 26 43.19 26.12 -0.38
C PHE A 26 43.29 26.26 -1.92
N ASN A 27 44.48 26.55 -2.45
CA ASN A 27 44.69 27.09 -3.81
C ASN A 27 46.07 26.69 -4.37
N VAL A 28 46.14 25.97 -5.51
CA VAL A 28 47.40 25.64 -6.24
C VAL A 28 47.14 25.55 -7.76
N ARG A 29 48.17 25.84 -8.57
CA ARG A 29 48.19 25.85 -10.07
C ARG A 29 48.99 24.62 -10.61
N ASP A 30 49.20 24.37 -11.91
CA ASP A 30 48.98 25.13 -13.16
C ASP A 30 48.73 24.15 -14.35
N GLY A 31 48.80 24.62 -15.60
CA GLY A 31 48.68 23.81 -16.83
C GLY A 31 49.99 23.13 -17.30
N PRO A 32 50.20 22.88 -18.62
CA PRO A 32 49.31 23.20 -19.75
C PRO A 32 49.29 22.20 -20.95
N SER A 33 48.49 22.57 -21.98
CA SER A 33 48.76 22.41 -23.43
C SER A 33 48.36 21.15 -24.23
N ARG A 34 48.07 21.44 -25.52
CA ARG A 34 47.49 20.65 -26.63
C ARG A 34 48.52 20.58 -27.77
N PRO A 35 48.33 19.75 -28.82
CA PRO A 35 48.06 20.36 -30.14
C PRO A 35 47.09 19.59 -31.06
N LYS A 36 46.79 20.18 -32.24
CA LYS A 36 45.93 19.66 -33.34
C LYS A 36 46.78 19.36 -34.59
N HIS A 37 46.35 18.44 -35.45
CA HIS A 37 46.31 18.50 -36.94
C HIS A 37 45.67 17.17 -37.48
N GLN A 38 45.20 16.98 -38.72
CA GLN A 38 45.32 17.70 -40.00
C GLN A 38 44.05 17.53 -40.89
N GLN A 39 44.04 18.11 -42.11
CA GLN A 39 42.89 18.19 -43.03
C GLN A 39 43.00 17.21 -44.22
N SER A 40 41.88 16.90 -44.90
CA SER A 40 41.57 17.32 -46.29
C SER A 40 40.33 16.58 -46.87
N LYS A 41 39.78 16.89 -48.06
CA LYS A 41 39.04 18.08 -48.56
C LYS A 41 38.68 17.86 -50.06
N SER A 42 37.40 17.68 -50.41
CA SER A 42 36.84 17.89 -51.78
C SER A 42 35.28 17.78 -51.71
N GLN A 43 34.49 18.84 -51.89
CA GLN A 43 33.95 19.39 -53.16
C GLN A 43 32.89 18.46 -53.82
N GLN A 44 31.71 18.90 -54.32
CA GLN A 44 31.10 20.25 -54.51
C GLN A 44 29.57 20.17 -54.84
N HIS A 45 28.81 21.26 -54.59
CA HIS A 45 27.56 21.75 -55.27
C HIS A 45 26.33 20.83 -55.51
N ALA A 46 25.05 21.27 -55.49
CA ALA A 46 24.39 22.54 -55.14
C ALA A 46 22.89 22.33 -54.76
N LYS A 47 22.23 23.37 -54.20
CA LYS A 47 20.76 23.53 -54.12
C LYS A 47 20.38 24.89 -54.74
N PRO A 48 19.14 25.09 -55.24
CA PRO A 48 18.14 25.76 -54.41
C PRO A 48 16.72 25.16 -54.46
N SER A 49 15.88 25.69 -53.57
CA SER A 49 14.53 25.23 -53.16
C SER A 49 13.39 25.52 -54.15
N ALA A 50 12.33 24.69 -54.18
CA ALA A 50 11.00 25.03 -53.65
C ALA A 50 9.87 24.03 -54.05
N ASP A 51 9.04 23.67 -53.06
CA ASP A 51 7.62 23.27 -53.11
C ASP A 51 7.04 22.36 -54.21
N LYS A 52 6.74 21.10 -53.82
CA LYS A 52 5.35 20.58 -53.88
C LYS A 52 5.11 19.34 -53.00
N LYS A 53 4.39 19.56 -51.90
CA LYS A 53 3.45 18.65 -51.20
C LYS A 53 3.81 17.16 -51.17
N THR A 54 4.56 16.75 -50.15
CA THR A 54 4.57 15.37 -49.66
C THR A 54 3.16 14.92 -49.24
N ALA A 55 2.80 13.69 -49.62
CA ALA A 55 1.57 13.06 -49.15
C ALA A 55 1.66 12.78 -47.64
N ALA A 56 0.91 13.54 -46.84
CA ALA A 56 0.67 13.20 -45.44
C ALA A 56 -0.35 12.06 -45.35
N SER A 57 0.08 10.84 -45.67
CA SER A 57 -0.70 9.63 -45.40
C SER A 57 -0.92 9.53 -43.90
N ALA A 58 -2.18 9.57 -43.48
CA ALA A 58 -2.56 9.66 -42.07
C ALA A 58 -2.09 8.42 -41.28
N GLN A 59 -0.99 8.57 -40.53
CA GLN A 59 -0.66 7.65 -39.44
C GLN A 59 -1.58 7.91 -38.24
N LYS A 60 -2.86 7.55 -38.38
CA LYS A 60 -3.64 7.11 -37.23
C LYS A 60 -2.99 5.82 -36.75
N GLN A 61 -2.15 5.91 -35.73
CA GLN A 61 -1.67 4.72 -35.03
C GLN A 61 -2.89 3.98 -34.50
N GLN A 62 -3.15 2.80 -35.07
CA GLN A 62 -4.11 1.86 -34.51
C GLN A 62 -3.57 1.45 -33.15
N GLN A 63 -4.16 1.96 -32.08
CA GLN A 63 -4.07 1.29 -30.78
C GLN A 63 -4.73 -0.07 -30.98
N GLN A 64 -3.90 -1.11 -31.08
CA GLN A 64 -4.38 -2.48 -31.11
C GLN A 64 -5.13 -2.69 -29.79
N HIS A 65 -6.42 -3.01 -29.88
CA HIS A 65 -7.19 -3.45 -28.73
C HIS A 65 -6.59 -4.78 -28.27
N GLN A 66 -5.69 -4.72 -27.29
CA GLN A 66 -5.37 -5.90 -26.50
C GLN A 66 -6.63 -6.25 -25.71
N GLU A 67 -7.08 -7.50 -25.79
CA GLU A 67 -8.19 -7.96 -24.98
C GLU A 67 -7.82 -7.85 -23.50
N SER A 68 -8.75 -7.33 -22.70
CA SER A 68 -8.57 -7.20 -21.25
C SER A 68 -8.41 -8.59 -20.63
N ILE A 69 -7.27 -8.85 -20.01
CA ILE A 69 -7.05 -10.09 -19.27
C ILE A 69 -7.88 -10.04 -17.98
N ILE A 70 -8.87 -10.93 -17.87
CA ILE A 70 -9.59 -11.22 -16.63
C ILE A 70 -8.90 -12.43 -15.97
N PRO A 71 -8.25 -12.28 -14.80
CA PRO A 71 -7.35 -13.31 -14.26
C PRO A 71 -8.05 -14.30 -13.31
N PHE A 72 -9.36 -14.48 -13.43
CA PHE A 72 -10.20 -15.34 -12.58
C PHE A 72 -11.43 -15.83 -13.36
N ASP A 73 -11.99 -16.95 -12.94
CA ASP A 73 -13.25 -17.49 -13.44
C ASP A 73 -14.45 -16.93 -12.65
N ALA A 74 -15.64 -16.90 -13.26
CA ALA A 74 -16.87 -16.38 -12.64
C ALA A 74 -17.31 -17.13 -11.36
N LEU A 75 -16.79 -18.33 -11.13
CA LEU A 75 -17.07 -19.17 -9.96
C LEU A 75 -15.96 -19.09 -8.88
N ASP A 76 -14.90 -18.31 -9.11
CA ASP A 76 -13.86 -18.10 -8.10
C ASP A 76 -14.39 -17.31 -6.91
N ARG A 77 -13.82 -17.59 -5.72
CA ARG A 77 -14.09 -16.81 -4.51
C ARG A 77 -13.25 -15.54 -4.52
N ILE A 78 -13.89 -14.41 -4.79
CA ILE A 78 -13.23 -13.13 -5.02
C ILE A 78 -13.43 -12.21 -3.81
N LEU A 79 -12.34 -11.65 -3.28
CA LEU A 79 -12.35 -10.63 -2.25
C LEU A 79 -11.84 -9.31 -2.85
N VAL A 80 -12.71 -8.30 -2.94
CA VAL A 80 -12.33 -6.94 -3.35
C VAL A 80 -12.00 -6.12 -2.10
N ILE A 81 -10.78 -5.57 -2.06
CA ILE A 81 -10.28 -4.80 -0.92
C ILE A 81 -10.22 -3.31 -1.27
N GLY A 82 -11.06 -2.51 -0.61
CA GLY A 82 -11.04 -1.05 -0.73
C GLY A 82 -11.72 -0.53 -1.99
N ASP A 83 -12.85 -1.12 -2.38
CA ASP A 83 -13.72 -0.51 -3.38
C ASP A 83 -14.28 0.82 -2.84
N GLY A 84 -14.28 1.85 -3.68
CA GLY A 84 -14.56 3.23 -3.27
C GLY A 84 -16.05 3.56 -3.25
N ASP A 85 -16.74 3.27 -4.36
CA ASP A 85 -18.18 3.50 -4.53
C ASP A 85 -18.94 2.24 -4.99
N LEU A 86 -18.29 1.07 -4.88
CA LEU A 86 -18.79 -0.26 -5.24
C LEU A 86 -19.02 -0.47 -6.74
N SER A 87 -18.70 0.49 -7.61
CA SER A 87 -18.92 0.37 -9.06
C SER A 87 -18.06 -0.72 -9.70
N PHE A 88 -16.84 -0.96 -9.20
CA PHE A 88 -15.99 -2.04 -9.68
C PHE A 88 -16.54 -3.42 -9.26
N SER A 89 -16.92 -3.57 -7.99
CA SER A 89 -17.54 -4.79 -7.46
C SER A 89 -18.85 -5.10 -8.19
N ARG A 90 -19.69 -4.11 -8.46
CA ARG A 90 -20.90 -4.27 -9.30
C ARG A 90 -20.55 -4.76 -10.69
N SER A 91 -19.52 -4.20 -11.33
CA SER A 91 -19.07 -4.66 -12.65
C SER A 91 -18.64 -6.14 -12.67
N LEU A 92 -18.01 -6.62 -11.58
CA LEU A 92 -17.69 -8.05 -11.44
C LEU A 92 -18.95 -8.93 -11.41
N VAL A 93 -20.01 -8.48 -10.73
CA VAL A 93 -21.31 -9.18 -10.71
C VAL A 93 -21.99 -9.06 -12.08
N ASP A 94 -22.37 -7.85 -12.48
CA ASP A 94 -23.21 -7.55 -13.64
C ASP A 94 -22.58 -7.97 -14.98
N THR A 95 -21.26 -7.79 -15.14
CA THR A 95 -20.56 -7.97 -16.43
C THR A 95 -19.77 -9.27 -16.51
N HIS A 96 -19.21 -9.74 -15.37
CA HIS A 96 -18.38 -10.95 -15.33
C HIS A 96 -19.08 -12.16 -14.68
N GLY A 97 -20.28 -11.99 -14.12
CA GLY A 97 -21.07 -13.08 -13.53
C GLY A 97 -20.47 -13.66 -12.25
N CYS A 98 -19.65 -12.87 -11.54
CA CYS A 98 -18.92 -13.34 -10.36
C CYS A 98 -19.86 -13.71 -9.20
N ALA A 99 -20.07 -15.01 -8.98
CA ALA A 99 -21.11 -15.55 -8.09
C ALA A 99 -20.65 -15.77 -6.62
N ALA A 100 -19.38 -15.49 -6.30
CA ALA A 100 -18.82 -15.67 -4.95
C ALA A 100 -17.92 -14.48 -4.53
N LEU A 101 -18.49 -13.27 -4.61
CA LEU A 101 -17.86 -11.99 -4.34
C LEU A 101 -18.10 -11.49 -2.91
N LEU A 102 -17.02 -11.08 -2.24
CA LEU A 102 -17.03 -10.26 -1.04
C LEU A 102 -16.36 -8.92 -1.34
N ALA A 103 -17.16 -7.86 -1.43
CA ALA A 103 -16.70 -6.49 -1.59
C ALA A 103 -16.45 -5.83 -0.23
N THR A 104 -15.42 -4.98 -0.13
CA THR A 104 -15.14 -4.24 1.11
C THR A 104 -14.78 -2.78 0.84
N THR A 105 -15.35 -1.86 1.63
CA THR A 105 -15.05 -0.42 1.60
C THR A 105 -14.22 -0.02 2.82
N TYR A 106 -13.38 1.02 2.68
CA TYR A 106 -12.65 1.57 3.83
C TYR A 106 -13.59 2.37 4.75
N ASP A 107 -14.43 3.21 4.16
CA ASP A 107 -15.42 4.03 4.85
C ASP A 107 -16.55 3.19 5.46
N THR A 108 -17.17 3.67 6.53
CA THR A 108 -18.45 3.13 7.02
C THR A 108 -19.57 3.38 6.00
N GLU A 109 -20.68 2.66 6.06
CA GLU A 109 -21.82 2.83 5.14
C GLU A 109 -22.33 4.29 5.12
N ILE A 110 -22.38 4.94 6.29
CA ILE A 110 -22.79 6.35 6.41
C ILE A 110 -21.80 7.27 5.67
N GLU A 111 -20.50 7.16 5.98
CA GLU A 111 -19.44 7.98 5.34
C GLU A 111 -19.34 7.71 3.83
N LEU A 112 -19.57 6.47 3.40
CA LEU A 112 -19.62 6.05 2.00
C LEU A 112 -20.74 6.77 1.26
N LEU A 113 -21.97 6.72 1.79
CA LEU A 113 -23.16 7.31 1.16
C LEU A 113 -23.14 8.84 1.19
N GLU A 114 -22.53 9.47 2.21
CA GLU A 114 -22.28 10.91 2.24
C GLU A 114 -21.31 11.36 1.13
N LYS A 115 -20.29 10.56 0.81
CA LYS A 115 -19.29 10.86 -0.23
C LYS A 115 -19.78 10.49 -1.63
N TYR A 116 -20.50 9.38 -1.74
CA TYR A 116 -20.89 8.72 -2.97
C TYR A 116 -22.35 8.23 -2.86
N PRO A 117 -23.36 9.11 -3.02
CA PRO A 117 -24.77 8.70 -2.92
C PRO A 117 -25.17 7.59 -3.91
N GLN A 118 -24.49 7.50 -5.07
CA GLN A 118 -24.69 6.43 -6.04
C GLN A 118 -24.20 5.04 -5.57
N ALA A 119 -23.39 4.99 -4.51
CA ALA A 119 -22.93 3.71 -3.95
C ALA A 119 -24.09 2.90 -3.33
N GLN A 120 -25.23 3.53 -3.01
CA GLN A 120 -26.44 2.80 -2.61
C GLN A 120 -26.93 1.89 -3.74
N GLU A 121 -27.08 2.41 -4.96
CA GLU A 121 -27.55 1.62 -6.10
C GLU A 121 -26.58 0.48 -6.42
N ASN A 122 -25.26 0.74 -6.31
CA ASN A 122 -24.25 -0.29 -6.50
C ASN A 122 -24.29 -1.37 -5.40
N LYS A 123 -24.49 -0.98 -4.14
CA LYS A 123 -24.67 -1.90 -3.02
C LYS A 123 -25.91 -2.77 -3.20
N ASP A 124 -27.04 -2.15 -3.52
CA ASP A 124 -28.33 -2.83 -3.71
C ASP A 124 -28.24 -3.84 -4.87
N ALA A 125 -27.56 -3.50 -5.97
CA ALA A 125 -27.33 -4.41 -7.09
C ALA A 125 -26.45 -5.62 -6.70
N ILE A 126 -25.37 -5.40 -5.95
CA ILE A 126 -24.48 -6.47 -5.47
C ILE A 126 -25.23 -7.40 -4.50
N GLU A 127 -25.98 -6.84 -3.54
CA GLU A 127 -26.71 -7.61 -2.53
C GLU A 127 -27.94 -8.33 -3.11
N ALA A 128 -28.54 -7.83 -4.20
CA ALA A 128 -29.63 -8.50 -4.92
C ALA A 128 -29.21 -9.81 -5.60
N GLU A 129 -27.96 -9.90 -6.05
CA GLU A 129 -27.36 -11.12 -6.64
C GLU A 129 -26.70 -12.02 -5.56
N GLU A 130 -27.17 -11.92 -4.31
CA GLU A 130 -26.70 -12.66 -3.11
C GLU A 130 -25.22 -12.44 -2.73
N GLN A 131 -24.54 -11.46 -3.33
CA GLN A 131 -23.16 -11.11 -3.02
C GLN A 131 -23.08 -10.20 -1.79
N ARG A 132 -21.89 -10.08 -1.18
CA ARG A 132 -21.75 -9.43 0.14
C ARG A 132 -20.88 -8.19 0.10
N VAL A 133 -21.34 -7.12 0.76
CA VAL A 133 -20.56 -5.91 1.01
C VAL A 133 -20.25 -5.79 2.51
N LEU A 134 -19.03 -5.35 2.87
CA LEU A 134 -18.66 -4.98 4.24
C LEU A 134 -18.00 -3.60 4.28
N HIS A 135 -18.39 -2.80 5.28
CA HIS A 135 -17.96 -1.41 5.45
C HIS A 135 -17.08 -1.21 6.69
N GLY A 136 -16.34 -0.09 6.75
CA GLY A 136 -15.59 0.34 7.93
C GLY A 136 -14.20 -0.29 8.11
N ALA A 137 -13.55 -0.62 6.98
CA ALA A 137 -12.37 -1.49 6.88
C ALA A 137 -12.64 -2.93 7.37
N ILE A 138 -11.70 -3.85 7.18
CA ILE A 138 -11.86 -5.29 7.50
C ILE A 138 -12.04 -5.64 8.99
N LYS A 139 -12.35 -4.67 9.87
CA LYS A 139 -12.59 -4.89 11.30
C LYS A 139 -13.72 -5.90 11.57
N PRO A 140 -14.84 -5.95 10.80
CA PRO A 140 -15.87 -6.97 10.98
C PRO A 140 -15.41 -8.41 10.67
N LEU A 141 -14.30 -8.57 9.95
CA LEU A 141 -13.69 -9.89 9.70
C LEU A 141 -12.76 -10.34 10.85
N LEU A 142 -12.43 -9.44 11.78
CA LEU A 142 -11.68 -9.80 12.98
C LEU A 142 -12.64 -10.35 14.03
N ALA A 143 -12.41 -11.61 14.45
CA ALA A 143 -13.16 -12.19 15.56
C ALA A 143 -12.96 -11.37 16.85
N PRO A 144 -13.86 -11.44 17.85
CA PRO A 144 -13.75 -10.66 19.10
C PRO A 144 -12.42 -10.84 19.86
N HIS A 145 -11.77 -11.99 19.70
CA HIS A 145 -10.44 -12.30 20.22
C HIS A 145 -9.40 -12.61 19.12
N GLY A 146 -9.72 -12.23 17.89
CA GLY A 146 -8.82 -12.34 16.74
C GLY A 146 -7.63 -11.39 16.87
N THR A 147 -6.55 -11.73 16.17
CA THR A 147 -5.36 -10.87 16.09
C THR A 147 -4.98 -10.60 14.65
N VAL A 148 -4.43 -9.40 14.41
CA VAL A 148 -3.83 -9.00 13.13
C VAL A 148 -2.32 -8.95 13.35
N ILE A 149 -1.55 -9.70 12.57
CA ILE A 149 -0.09 -9.68 12.63
C ILE A 149 0.43 -8.91 11.42
N VAL A 150 1.10 -7.79 11.66
CA VAL A 150 1.77 -7.00 10.61
C VAL A 150 3.27 -7.12 10.81
N THR A 151 3.98 -7.58 9.78
CA THR A 151 5.44 -7.63 9.75
C THR A 151 5.95 -6.61 8.74
N LEU A 152 6.81 -5.69 9.19
CA LEU A 152 7.46 -4.70 8.35
C LEU A 152 8.97 -4.72 8.54
N PHE A 153 9.71 -4.25 7.53
CA PHE A 153 11.12 -3.94 7.70
C PHE A 153 11.31 -2.84 8.75
N GLU A 154 12.38 -2.95 9.53
CA GLU A 154 12.86 -1.85 10.36
C GLU A 154 13.62 -0.83 9.48
N GLY A 155 13.46 0.45 9.81
CA GLY A 155 13.97 1.57 9.03
C GLY A 155 12.95 2.19 8.07
N GLU A 156 13.36 3.29 7.44
CA GLU A 156 12.51 4.06 6.53
C GLU A 156 12.27 3.32 5.20
N PRO A 157 11.13 3.58 4.51
CA PRO A 157 10.03 4.47 4.91
C PRO A 157 9.05 3.84 5.91
N TYR A 158 9.16 2.53 6.21
CA TYR A 158 8.15 1.78 6.97
C TYR A 158 8.00 2.25 8.42
N THR A 159 9.08 2.72 9.05
CA THR A 159 9.03 3.35 10.37
C THR A 159 8.18 4.63 10.39
N LEU A 160 8.17 5.41 9.29
CA LEU A 160 7.39 6.64 9.15
C LEU A 160 5.88 6.37 9.09
N TRP A 161 5.47 5.15 8.74
CA TRP A 161 4.05 4.77 8.74
C TRP A 161 3.46 4.73 10.15
N ASN A 162 4.29 4.60 11.19
CA ASN A 162 3.89 4.58 12.60
C ASN A 162 2.64 3.69 12.85
N ILE A 163 2.75 2.42 12.45
CA ILE A 163 1.62 1.48 12.45
C ILE A 163 0.98 1.26 13.82
N ARG A 164 1.66 1.58 14.93
CA ARG A 164 1.04 1.57 16.28
C ARG A 164 -0.02 2.64 16.42
N ASP A 165 0.24 3.83 15.91
CA ASP A 165 -0.70 4.95 15.95
C ASP A 165 -1.80 4.79 14.92
N LEU A 166 -1.50 4.28 13.71
CA LEU A 166 -2.54 3.91 12.73
C LEU A 166 -3.51 2.86 13.30
N ALA A 167 -2.99 1.83 13.97
CA ALA A 167 -3.82 0.82 14.63
C ALA A 167 -4.68 1.42 15.75
N ARG A 168 -4.14 2.34 16.57
CA ARG A 168 -4.91 3.03 17.62
C ARG A 168 -6.09 3.83 17.05
N HIS A 169 -5.86 4.61 15.99
CA HIS A 169 -6.94 5.32 15.30
C HIS A 169 -7.92 4.37 14.61
N SER A 170 -7.47 3.15 14.25
CA SER A 170 -8.32 2.09 13.73
C SER A 170 -9.13 1.33 14.81
N GLY A 171 -8.99 1.67 16.09
CA GLY A 171 -9.69 0.98 17.20
C GLY A 171 -9.02 -0.32 17.66
N LEU A 172 -7.79 -0.57 17.23
CA LEU A 172 -6.96 -1.69 17.66
C LEU A 172 -5.92 -1.24 18.69
N GLU A 173 -5.40 -2.18 19.47
CA GLU A 173 -4.26 -1.99 20.37
C GLU A 173 -3.13 -2.96 20.03
N VAL A 174 -1.89 -2.59 20.31
CA VAL A 174 -0.75 -3.52 20.18
C VAL A 174 -0.72 -4.42 21.40
N GLN A 175 -0.93 -5.72 21.21
CA GLN A 175 -0.72 -6.73 22.24
C GLN A 175 0.78 -6.90 22.53
N ARG A 176 1.59 -7.09 21.47
CA ARG A 176 3.05 -7.29 21.57
C ARG A 176 3.75 -7.02 20.25
N SER A 177 5.08 -6.91 20.27
CA SER A 177 5.91 -6.84 19.07
C SER A 177 7.26 -7.52 19.28
N PHE A 178 7.76 -8.22 18.28
CA PHE A 178 8.99 -9.00 18.34
C PHE A 178 9.78 -8.91 17.03
N ARG A 179 11.10 -9.15 17.07
CA ARG A 179 11.92 -9.29 15.86
C ARG A 179 11.39 -10.49 15.07
N PHE A 180 11.10 -10.29 13.79
CA PHE A 180 10.77 -11.40 12.90
C PHE A 180 12.02 -12.25 12.64
N GLN A 181 11.87 -13.56 12.76
CA GLN A 181 12.93 -14.55 12.54
C GLN A 181 12.53 -15.40 11.34
N ALA A 182 13.12 -15.14 10.17
CA ALA A 182 12.79 -15.86 8.93
C ALA A 182 13.04 -17.37 9.07
N ASP A 183 14.14 -17.75 9.73
CA ASP A 183 14.56 -19.14 9.96
C ASP A 183 13.54 -20.00 10.73
N ALA A 184 12.59 -19.38 11.44
CA ALA A 184 11.49 -20.06 12.11
C ALA A 184 10.39 -20.56 11.14
N TYR A 185 10.46 -20.20 9.85
CA TYR A 185 9.48 -20.52 8.82
C TYR A 185 10.15 -21.25 7.63
N PRO A 186 10.38 -22.58 7.72
CA PRO A 186 10.97 -23.35 6.63
C PRO A 186 10.23 -23.14 5.30
N GLY A 187 10.98 -22.81 4.24
CA GLY A 187 10.42 -22.51 2.91
C GLY A 187 10.00 -21.05 2.70
N TYR A 188 10.08 -20.17 3.71
CA TYR A 188 9.96 -18.73 3.51
C TYR A 188 11.21 -18.19 2.79
N SER A 189 11.01 -17.58 1.63
CA SER A 189 11.99 -16.78 0.89
C SER A 189 11.42 -15.40 0.61
N HIS A 190 12.20 -14.33 0.76
CA HIS A 190 11.63 -12.99 0.69
C HIS A 190 11.44 -12.49 -0.76
N ALA A 191 10.19 -12.37 -1.19
CA ALA A 191 9.80 -11.98 -2.56
C ALA A 191 9.16 -10.57 -2.63
N ARG A 192 9.21 -9.96 -3.83
CA ARG A 192 8.63 -8.63 -4.13
C ARG A 192 7.42 -8.75 -5.05
N THR A 193 6.45 -7.86 -4.90
CA THR A 193 5.31 -7.72 -5.83
C THR A 193 5.71 -7.29 -7.24
N LEU A 194 6.91 -6.74 -7.42
CA LEU A 194 7.51 -6.42 -8.73
C LEU A 194 8.16 -7.64 -9.42
N GLY A 195 8.08 -8.83 -8.82
CA GLY A 195 8.71 -10.05 -9.33
C GLY A 195 10.24 -10.07 -9.16
N ASN A 196 10.88 -11.10 -9.71
CA ASN A 196 12.33 -11.20 -9.78
C ASN A 196 12.86 -10.28 -10.88
N ILE A 197 13.69 -9.31 -10.51
CA ILE A 197 14.40 -8.45 -11.45
C ILE A 197 15.59 -9.24 -11.99
N GLU A 198 15.63 -9.47 -13.31
CA GLU A 198 16.81 -10.09 -13.95
C GLU A 198 18.09 -9.31 -13.65
N GLY A 199 19.19 -10.03 -13.42
CA GLY A 199 20.43 -9.45 -12.91
C GLY A 199 20.48 -9.25 -11.39
N GLY A 200 19.43 -9.63 -10.64
CA GLY A 200 19.49 -9.77 -9.18
C GLY A 200 19.91 -8.48 -8.46
N GLY A 201 19.46 -7.33 -8.96
CA GLY A 201 19.89 -6.00 -8.50
C GLY A 201 19.88 -5.91 -6.98
N GLY A 202 21.05 -5.59 -6.40
CA GLY A 202 21.57 -5.99 -5.06
C GLY A 202 20.74 -5.71 -3.81
N TRP A 203 19.48 -6.11 -3.84
CA TRP A 203 18.49 -5.96 -2.80
C TRP A 203 18.39 -7.28 -2.04
N LYS A 204 18.77 -7.24 -0.77
CA LYS A 204 18.84 -8.42 0.08
C LYS A 204 17.85 -8.28 1.23
N GLY A 205 16.57 -8.48 0.93
CA GLY A 205 15.51 -8.32 1.93
C GLY A 205 15.67 -9.23 3.14
N GLU A 206 16.28 -10.41 2.97
CA GLU A 206 16.55 -11.37 4.06
C GLU A 206 17.61 -10.88 5.06
N GLU A 207 18.57 -10.06 4.60
CA GLU A 207 19.56 -9.41 5.48
C GLU A 207 18.97 -8.22 6.25
N ARG A 208 17.77 -7.73 5.88
CA ARG A 208 17.14 -6.59 6.55
C ARG A 208 16.38 -7.03 7.80
N LEU A 209 16.62 -6.32 8.90
CA LEU A 209 15.88 -6.52 10.14
C LEU A 209 14.38 -6.23 9.90
N SER A 210 13.52 -7.07 10.43
CA SER A 210 12.06 -6.95 10.36
C SER A 210 11.44 -7.11 11.74
N ARG A 211 10.31 -6.46 11.97
CA ARG A 211 9.54 -6.52 13.22
C ARG A 211 8.10 -6.88 12.96
N SER A 212 7.62 -7.87 13.67
CA SER A 212 6.21 -8.27 13.72
C SER A 212 5.51 -7.56 14.88
N TYR A 213 4.29 -7.11 14.63
CA TYR A 213 3.42 -6.43 15.59
C TYR A 213 2.10 -7.19 15.62
N VAL A 214 1.69 -7.63 16.81
CA VAL A 214 0.42 -8.32 17.04
C VAL A 214 -0.57 -7.28 17.55
N PHE A 215 -1.63 -7.04 16.78
CA PHE A 215 -2.73 -6.16 17.12
C PHE A 215 -3.97 -6.96 17.49
N GLN A 216 -4.79 -6.42 18.37
CA GLN A 216 -6.08 -6.99 18.79
C GLN A 216 -7.12 -5.88 18.97
N HIS A 217 -8.39 -6.23 19.14
CA HIS A 217 -9.40 -5.25 19.56
C HIS A 217 -9.01 -4.57 20.88
N LYS A 218 -9.22 -3.25 20.95
CA LYS A 218 -8.95 -2.47 22.16
C LYS A 218 -9.71 -3.04 23.38
N GLY A 219 -8.99 -3.33 24.46
CA GLY A 219 -9.55 -3.91 25.70
C GLY A 219 -9.76 -5.43 25.67
N ALA A 220 -9.42 -6.13 24.58
CA ALA A 220 -9.54 -7.60 24.52
C ALA A 220 -8.63 -8.30 25.57
N GLY A 221 -7.46 -7.71 25.86
CA GLY A 221 -6.52 -8.25 26.86
C GLY A 221 -7.11 -8.33 28.28
N ASP A 222 -7.84 -7.30 28.69
CA ASP A 222 -8.46 -7.24 30.02
C ASP A 222 -9.51 -8.34 30.22
N VAL A 223 -10.27 -8.66 29.18
CA VAL A 223 -11.32 -9.69 29.22
C VAL A 223 -10.69 -11.08 29.38
N VAL A 224 -9.65 -11.39 28.60
CA VAL A 224 -8.92 -12.66 28.67
C VAL A 224 -8.27 -12.83 30.04
N GLN A 225 -7.60 -11.81 30.57
CA GLN A 225 -7.00 -11.85 31.91
C GLN A 225 -8.05 -12.06 33.02
N LYS A 226 -9.20 -11.37 32.94
CA LYS A 226 -10.30 -11.54 33.90
C LYS A 226 -10.95 -12.93 33.83
N GLN A 227 -11.04 -13.53 32.65
CA GLN A 227 -11.53 -14.91 32.48
C GLN A 227 -10.53 -15.93 33.04
N GLN A 228 -9.24 -15.79 32.73
CA GLN A 228 -8.18 -16.65 33.28
C GLN A 228 -8.10 -16.56 34.80
N ALA A 229 -8.19 -15.36 35.38
CA ALA A 229 -8.23 -15.17 36.83
C ALA A 229 -9.46 -15.84 37.48
N LYS A 230 -10.63 -15.80 36.83
CA LYS A 230 -11.83 -16.50 37.30
C LYS A 230 -11.69 -18.02 37.23
N ASN A 231 -11.12 -18.57 36.16
CA ASN A 231 -10.89 -20.01 36.03
C ASN A 231 -9.86 -20.51 37.05
N ASN A 232 -8.74 -19.80 37.24
CA ASN A 232 -7.76 -20.15 38.26
C ASN A 232 -8.35 -20.06 39.68
N LYS A 233 -9.23 -19.09 39.95
CA LYS A 233 -9.93 -19.00 41.24
C LYS A 233 -10.91 -20.14 41.46
N ARG A 234 -11.65 -20.59 40.43
CA ARG A 234 -12.52 -21.77 40.51
C ARG A 234 -11.73 -23.04 40.78
N LYS A 235 -10.69 -23.29 39.99
CA LYS A 235 -9.84 -24.47 40.14
C LYS A 235 -9.21 -24.56 41.54
N LYS A 236 -8.80 -23.42 42.12
CA LYS A 236 -8.27 -23.37 43.50
C LYS A 236 -9.32 -23.63 44.60
N VAL A 237 -10.61 -23.48 44.32
CA VAL A 237 -11.68 -23.82 45.27
C VAL A 237 -12.05 -25.30 45.16
N GLU A 238 -12.14 -25.83 43.94
CA GLU A 238 -12.34 -27.27 43.71
C GLU A 238 -11.18 -28.09 44.34
N GLU A 239 -9.95 -27.61 44.21
CA GLU A 239 -8.74 -28.25 44.79
C GLU A 239 -8.59 -28.04 46.31
N SER A 240 -9.44 -27.24 46.97
CA SER A 240 -9.44 -27.07 48.44
C SER A 240 -10.55 -27.83 49.16
N ASP A 241 -11.58 -28.30 48.44
CA ASP A 241 -12.71 -29.01 49.03
C ASP A 241 -12.46 -30.54 49.10
N ASP A 242 -11.39 -31.04 48.47
CA ASP A 242 -10.99 -32.47 48.44
C ASP A 242 -9.97 -32.87 49.54
N GLU A 243 -9.43 -31.94 50.35
CA GLU A 243 -8.39 -32.24 51.38
C GLU A 243 -8.94 -32.44 52.82
N ASP A 244 -10.25 -32.30 53.05
CA ASP A 244 -10.85 -32.25 54.42
C ASP A 244 -11.70 -33.51 54.74
N SER A 245 -11.18 -34.70 54.41
CA SER A 245 -11.88 -35.99 54.62
C SER A 245 -10.94 -37.18 54.85
N ASP A 246 -10.14 -37.14 55.92
CA ASP A 246 -9.44 -38.32 56.49
C ASP A 246 -9.17 -38.11 58.01
N GLU A 247 -10.19 -38.29 58.86
CA GLU A 247 -10.00 -38.52 60.31
C GLU A 247 -11.18 -39.31 60.92
N ASP A 248 -11.00 -40.63 61.09
CA ASP A 248 -11.62 -41.51 62.12
C ASP A 248 -10.91 -42.89 62.15
#